data_AF-A0A2K5QLY6-F1
#
_entry.id   AF-A0A2K5QLY6-F1
#
_cell.length_a   1.000
_cell.length_b   1.000
_cell.length_c   1.000
_cell.angle_alpha   90.00
_cell.angle_beta   90.00
_cell.angle_gamma   90.00
#
_symmetry.space_group_name_H-M   'P 1'
#
loop_
_entity.id
_entity.type
_entity.pdbx_description
1 polymer ?
#
loop_
_entity_poly.entity_id
_entity_poly.type
_entity_poly.pdbx_seq_one_letter_code
_entity_poly.pdbx_strand_id
1 'polypeptide(L)'
;TLFPVTPHGQPVQITLQPAASERHCLSARTIYTFSVLKYSEFSQPACFLLEVPETNWVFLVLPSLLLLLLAIATGGVIWKSLMGNPWFQQAKMPRALV
;
A
#
# COMPACT_ATOMS: atom_id res chain seq x y z
N THR A 1 -30.15 -23.94 -1.23
CA THR A 1 -29.08 -23.18 -1.92
C THR A 1 -28.35 -24.14 -2.84
N LEU A 2 -28.21 -23.82 -4.13
CA LEU A 2 -27.41 -24.63 -5.06
C LEU A 2 -25.93 -24.28 -4.86
N PHE A 3 -25.09 -25.26 -4.57
CA PHE A 3 -23.65 -25.09 -4.54
C PHE A 3 -23.12 -25.05 -5.98
N PRO A 4 -22.08 -24.24 -6.27
CA PRO A 4 -21.48 -24.23 -7.60
C PRO A 4 -20.93 -25.63 -7.94
N VAL A 5 -21.18 -26.09 -9.16
CA VAL A 5 -20.61 -27.34 -9.66
C VAL A 5 -19.12 -27.11 -9.89
N THR A 6 -18.29 -27.66 -9.00
CA THR A 6 -16.84 -27.67 -9.19
C THR A 6 -16.44 -28.84 -10.09
N PRO A 7 -15.76 -28.58 -11.23
CA PRO A 7 -15.26 -29.64 -12.10
C PRO A 7 -14.30 -30.58 -11.36
N HIS A 8 -14.47 -31.88 -11.59
CA HIS A 8 -13.66 -32.91 -10.93
C HIS A 8 -12.18 -32.78 -11.33
N GLY A 9 -11.29 -32.88 -10.35
CA GLY A 9 -9.84 -32.83 -10.57
C GLY A 9 -9.28 -31.43 -10.84
N GLN A 10 -10.09 -30.37 -10.76
CA GLN A 10 -9.62 -29.00 -10.93
C GLN A 10 -9.48 -28.29 -9.56
N PRO A 11 -8.47 -27.43 -9.41
CA PRO A 11 -8.31 -26.63 -8.20
C PRO A 11 -9.42 -25.56 -8.10
N VAL A 12 -9.92 -25.34 -6.89
CA VAL A 12 -10.87 -24.28 -6.58
C VAL A 12 -10.12 -23.04 -6.12
N GLN A 13 -10.37 -21.90 -6.75
CA GLN A 13 -9.82 -20.62 -6.33
C GLN A 13 -10.72 -19.98 -5.27
N ILE A 14 -10.13 -19.60 -4.14
CA ILE A 14 -10.82 -18.95 -3.02
C ILE A 14 -10.15 -17.61 -2.76
N THR A 15 -10.91 -16.53 -2.90
CA THR A 15 -10.43 -15.19 -2.51
C THR A 15 -10.61 -15.02 -1.01
N LEU A 16 -9.51 -14.82 -0.31
CA LEU A 16 -9.51 -14.53 1.12
C LEU A 16 -9.50 -13.02 1.32
N GLN A 17 -10.29 -12.55 2.28
CA GLN A 17 -10.23 -11.14 2.67
C GLN A 17 -8.86 -10.87 3.30
N PRO A 18 -8.25 -9.71 3.03
CA PRO A 18 -7.03 -9.30 3.73
C PRO A 18 -7.34 -9.25 5.23
N ALA A 19 -6.75 -10.19 5.97
CA ALA A 19 -6.84 -10.22 7.42
C ALA A 19 -5.47 -9.85 7.99
N ALA A 20 -5.47 -9.18 9.15
CA ALA A 20 -4.26 -8.72 9.80
C ALA A 20 -3.42 -9.92 10.26
N SER A 21 -2.39 -10.32 9.51
CA SER A 21 -1.34 -11.29 9.90
C SER A 21 -1.83 -12.50 10.72
N GLU A 22 -3.01 -13.01 10.40
CA GLU A 22 -3.62 -14.12 11.13
C GLU A 22 -3.31 -15.45 10.43
N ARG A 23 -3.23 -16.52 11.22
CA ARG A 23 -3.07 -17.87 10.70
C ARG A 23 -4.43 -18.40 10.28
N HIS A 24 -4.62 -18.62 8.98
CA HIS A 24 -5.86 -19.15 8.42
C HIS A 24 -5.73 -20.66 8.19
N CYS A 25 -6.75 -21.41 8.59
CA CYS A 25 -6.85 -22.84 8.34
C CYS A 25 -8.07 -23.14 7.47
N LEU A 26 -7.87 -23.89 6.39
CA LEU A 26 -8.93 -24.32 5.47
C LEU A 26 -9.05 -25.84 5.49
N SER A 27 -10.28 -26.34 5.49
CA SER A 27 -10.61 -27.75 5.27
C SER A 27 -11.73 -27.84 4.24
N ALA A 28 -11.67 -28.89 3.41
CA ALA A 28 -12.61 -29.13 2.33
C ALA A 28 -13.42 -30.41 2.58
N ARG A 29 -14.63 -30.47 2.01
CA ARG A 29 -15.44 -31.68 1.94
C ARG A 29 -16.16 -31.76 0.60
N THR A 30 -16.49 -32.98 0.19
CA THR A 30 -17.28 -33.24 -1.02
C THR A 30 -18.76 -33.29 -0.69
N ILE A 31 -19.58 -32.69 -1.54
CA ILE A 31 -21.05 -32.73 -1.47
C ILE A 31 -21.56 -33.49 -2.69
N TYR A 32 -22.24 -34.61 -2.47
CA TYR A 32 -22.87 -35.40 -3.52
C TYR A 32 -24.34 -35.02 -3.63
N THR A 33 -24.74 -34.46 -4.76
CA THR A 33 -26.10 -33.92 -4.98
C THR A 33 -26.96 -34.73 -5.97
N PHE A 34 -26.43 -35.82 -6.56
CA PHE A 34 -27.05 -36.51 -7.69
C PHE A 34 -28.37 -37.25 -7.38
N SER A 35 -28.55 -37.79 -6.18
CA SER A 35 -29.77 -38.55 -5.82
C SER A 35 -30.30 -38.16 -4.45
N VAL A 36 -29.47 -38.36 -3.41
CA VAL A 36 -29.70 -37.89 -2.05
C VAL A 36 -28.49 -37.07 -1.65
N LEU A 37 -28.73 -35.96 -0.97
CA LEU A 37 -27.67 -35.09 -0.47
C LEU A 37 -26.80 -35.88 0.53
N LYS A 38 -25.53 -36.11 0.15
CA LYS A 38 -24.54 -36.76 1.01
C LYS A 38 -23.30 -35.90 1.15
N TYR A 39 -22.62 -36.05 2.27
CA TYR A 39 -21.42 -35.32 2.62
C TYR A 39 -20.29 -36.31 2.89
N SER A 40 -19.08 -36.00 2.43
CA SER A 40 -17.88 -36.65 2.93
C SER A 40 -17.50 -36.08 4.29
N GLU A 41 -16.57 -36.78 4.96
CA GLU A 41 -15.79 -36.20 6.03
C GLU A 41 -14.98 -34.98 5.53
N PHE A 42 -14.62 -34.14 6.49
CA PHE A 42 -13.72 -33.03 6.26
C PHE A 42 -12.29 -33.51 6.05
N SER A 43 -11.56 -32.84 5.15
CA SER A 43 -10.13 -33.07 4.97
C SER A 43 -9.35 -32.62 6.20
N GLN A 44 -8.13 -33.12 6.35
CA GLN A 44 -7.17 -32.53 7.27
C GLN A 44 -7.01 -31.02 6.94
N PRO A 45 -7.02 -30.13 7.94
CA PRO A 45 -6.91 -28.71 7.70
C PRO A 45 -5.51 -28.34 7.21
N ALA A 46 -5.44 -27.49 6.19
CA ALA A 46 -4.22 -26.85 5.75
C ALA A 46 -4.18 -25.42 6.30
N CYS A 47 -3.12 -25.08 7.04
CA CYS A 47 -2.99 -23.79 7.69
C CYS A 47 -1.83 -22.97 7.09
N PHE A 48 -2.08 -21.70 6.78
CA PHE A 48 -1.12 -20.76 6.23
C PHE A 48 -1.24 -19.40 6.92
N LEU A 49 -0.16 -18.62 6.91
CA LEU A 49 -0.16 -17.23 7.36
C LEU A 49 -0.47 -16.35 6.15
N LEU A 50 -1.49 -15.50 6.26
CA LEU A 50 -1.71 -14.45 5.26
C LEU A 50 -0.79 -13.29 5.61
N GLU A 51 0.30 -13.16 4.85
CA GLU A 51 1.10 -11.95 4.90
C GLU A 51 0.24 -10.80 4.38
N VAL A 52 0.12 -9.76 5.20
CA VAL A 52 -0.37 -8.48 4.71
C VAL A 52 0.69 -8.02 3.71
N PRO A 53 0.32 -7.63 2.47
CA PRO A 53 1.30 -7.06 1.55
C PRO A 53 2.02 -5.96 2.30
N GLU A 54 3.32 -6.16 2.56
CA GLU A 54 4.12 -5.21 3.31
C GLU A 54 3.87 -3.84 2.68
N THR A 55 3.47 -2.87 3.50
CA THR A 55 3.34 -1.50 3.02
C THR A 55 4.69 -1.15 2.44
N ASN A 56 4.75 -1.08 1.12
CA ASN A 56 6.02 -0.95 0.42
C ASN A 56 6.51 0.48 0.64
N TRP A 57 7.28 0.66 1.72
CA TRP A 57 7.78 1.96 2.18
C TRP A 57 8.54 2.70 1.08
N VAL A 58 9.06 1.99 0.08
CA VAL A 58 9.69 2.58 -1.11
C VAL A 58 8.75 3.54 -1.84
N PHE A 59 7.44 3.24 -1.90
CA PHE A 59 6.43 4.11 -2.52
C PHE A 59 6.16 5.39 -1.72
N LEU A 60 6.49 5.43 -0.43
CA LEU A 60 6.33 6.63 0.40
C LEU A 60 7.62 7.43 0.52
N VAL A 61 8.77 6.74 0.60
CA VAL A 61 10.08 7.35 0.78
C VAL A 61 10.53 8.08 -0.48
N LEU A 62 10.35 7.48 -1.66
CA LEU A 62 10.83 8.07 -2.91
C LEU A 62 10.13 9.41 -3.26
N PRO A 63 8.78 9.51 -3.20
CA PRO A 63 8.11 10.79 -3.44
C PRO A 63 8.43 11.84 -2.38
N SER A 64 8.54 11.43 -1.11
CA SER A 64 8.88 12.36 -0.02
C SER A 64 10.28 12.96 -0.18
N LEU A 65 11.26 12.13 -0.59
CA LEU A 65 12.63 12.61 -0.84
C LEU A 65 12.66 13.57 -2.05
N LEU A 66 11.94 13.25 -3.12
CA LEU A 66 11.86 14.10 -4.30
C LEU A 66 11.26 15.49 -3.95
N LEU A 67 10.18 15.52 -3.18
CA LEU A 67 9.55 16.76 -2.72
C LEU A 67 10.51 17.61 -1.87
N LEU A 68 11.29 16.97 -0.98
CA LEU A 68 12.28 17.65 -0.16
C LEU A 68 13.38 18.30 -1.03
N LEU A 69 13.90 17.58 -2.01
CA LEU A 69 14.92 18.10 -2.93
C LEU A 69 14.41 19.29 -3.74
N LEU A 70 13.15 19.22 -4.22
CA LEU A 70 12.49 20.33 -4.92
C LEU A 70 12.33 21.56 -4.03
N ALA A 71 11.94 21.39 -2.77
CA ALA A 71 11.82 22.49 -1.81
C ALA A 71 13.17 23.17 -1.55
N ILE A 72 14.26 22.39 -1.40
CA ILE A 72 15.61 22.93 -1.21
C ILE A 72 16.08 23.69 -2.46
N ALA A 73 15.88 23.11 -3.64
CA ALA A 73 16.30 23.74 -4.90
C ALA A 73 15.55 25.07 -5.14
N THR A 74 14.23 25.07 -4.99
CA THR A 74 13.41 26.27 -5.16
C THR A 74 13.69 27.32 -4.09
N GLY A 75 13.83 26.91 -2.82
CA GLY A 75 14.20 27.81 -1.73
C GLY A 75 15.57 28.47 -1.93
N GLY A 76 16.57 27.71 -2.39
CA GLY A 76 17.90 28.22 -2.71
C GLY A 76 17.91 29.22 -3.86
N VAL A 77 17.12 28.96 -4.92
CA VAL A 77 16.96 29.88 -6.06
C VAL A 77 16.25 31.17 -5.63
N ILE A 78 15.17 31.06 -4.85
CA ILE A 78 14.43 32.21 -4.33
C ILE A 78 15.34 33.06 -3.42
N TRP A 79 16.06 32.43 -2.49
CA TRP A 79 17.01 33.11 -1.60
C TRP A 79 18.09 33.85 -2.38
N LYS A 80 18.71 33.19 -3.36
CA LYS A 80 19.75 33.79 -4.21
C LYS A 80 19.21 34.95 -5.04
N SER A 81 17.97 34.84 -5.53
CA SER A 81 17.30 35.91 -6.27
C SER A 81 17.01 37.13 -5.39
N LEU A 82 16.54 36.93 -4.16
CA LEU A 82 16.30 38.01 -3.19
C LEU A 82 17.61 38.69 -2.76
N MET A 83 18.67 37.91 -2.49
CA MET A 83 19.96 38.45 -2.07
C MET A 83 20.70 39.17 -3.22
N GLY A 84 20.55 38.72 -4.47
CA GLY A 84 21.15 39.38 -5.64
C GLY A 84 20.38 40.63 -6.13
N ASN A 85 19.19 40.86 -5.58
CA ASN A 85 18.32 41.97 -5.91
C ASN A 85 18.67 43.20 -5.03
N PRO A 86 19.04 44.35 -5.62
CA PRO A 86 19.38 45.56 -4.86
C PRO A 86 18.17 46.29 -4.23
N TRP A 87 16.93 45.95 -4.62
CA TRP A 87 15.70 46.41 -3.97
C TRP A 87 15.47 45.77 -2.58
N PHE A 88 15.97 44.56 -2.34
CA PHE A 88 15.89 43.84 -1.05
C PHE A 88 17.20 43.88 -0.26
N GLN A 89 18.28 44.41 -0.83
CA GLN A 89 19.47 44.79 -0.07
C GLN A 89 19.08 45.96 0.85
N GLN A 90 19.21 45.78 2.16
CA GLN A 90 18.92 46.81 3.15
C GLN A 90 19.70 48.09 2.79
N ALA A 91 19.02 49.06 2.18
CA ALA A 91 19.63 50.32 1.80
C ALA A 91 20.18 50.97 3.07
N LYS A 92 21.50 51.18 3.08
CA LYS A 92 22.18 51.88 4.17
C LYS A 92 21.53 53.26 4.27
N MET A 93 20.78 53.52 5.33
CA MET A 93 20.13 54.83 5.55
C MET A 93 21.21 55.92 5.41
N PRO A 94 21.05 56.89 4.51
CA PRO A 94 21.95 58.03 4.49
C PRO A 94 21.74 58.79 5.78
N ARG A 95 22.76 58.84 6.64
CA ARG A 95 22.75 59.76 7.78
C ARG A 95 22.69 61.17 7.19
N ALA A 96 21.64 61.91 7.54
CA ALA A 96 21.32 63.22 6.99
C ALA A 96 22.51 64.19 7.06
N LEU A 97 22.59 65.03 6.04
CA LEU A 97 23.54 66.13 5.90
C LEU A 97 23.31 67.19 6.98
N VAL A 98 24.42 67.64 7.60
CA VAL A 98 24.52 68.89 8.38
C VAL A 98 24.75 70.04 7.41
#